data_AF-A0AAC9I734-F1
#
_entry.id   AF-A0AAC9I734-F1
#
_cell.length_a   1.000
_cell.length_b   1.000
_cell.length_c   1.000
_cell.angle_alpha   90.00
_cell.angle_beta   90.00
_cell.angle_gamma   90.00
#
_symmetry.space_group_name_H-M   'P 1'
#
loop_
_entity.id
_entity.type
_entity.pdbx_description
1 polymer ?
#
loop_
_entity_poly.entity_id
_entity_poly.type
_entity_poly.pdbx_seq_one_letter_code
_entity_poly.pdbx_strand_id
1 'polypeptide(L)' 'MQGTQGYDPNIKDYKLSSIANKSFSGYQILAYYYVSWAIAIPEMLSQLQLPFDKEYKLASTMYNTK' A
#
# COMPACT_ATOMS: atom_id res chain seq x y z
N MET A 1 11.34 -11.53 1.28
CA MET A 1 10.40 -10.44 1.60
C MET A 1 9.43 -10.31 0.43
N GLN A 2 8.13 -10.51 0.66
CA GLN A 2 7.10 -10.39 -0.38
C GLN A 2 6.88 -8.90 -0.71
N GLY A 3 7.80 -8.32 -1.49
CA GLY A 3 7.59 -7.05 -2.19
C GLY A 3 6.77 -7.30 -3.46
N THR A 4 7.30 -6.92 -4.63
CA THR A 4 6.69 -7.12 -5.96
C THR A 4 6.29 -8.56 -6.32
N GLN A 5 6.63 -9.56 -5.50
CA GLN A 5 6.18 -10.96 -5.64
C GLN A 5 4.93 -11.33 -4.81
N GLY A 6 4.36 -10.41 -4.03
CA GLY A 6 3.30 -10.74 -3.05
C GLY A 6 1.86 -10.68 -3.55
N TYR A 7 1.50 -9.64 -4.32
CA TYR A 7 0.10 -9.37 -4.72
C TYR A 7 -0.01 -9.08 -6.22
N ASP A 8 -0.74 -9.93 -6.93
CA ASP A 8 -1.10 -9.73 -8.33
C ASP A 8 -2.14 -8.60 -8.47
N PRO A 9 -1.86 -7.52 -9.22
CA PRO A 9 -2.78 -6.41 -9.44
C PRO A 9 -4.09 -6.79 -10.16
N ASN A 10 -4.11 -7.92 -10.88
CA ASN A 10 -5.28 -8.39 -11.62
C ASN A 10 -6.29 -9.13 -10.74
N ILE A 11 -5.88 -9.59 -9.56
CA ILE A 11 -6.77 -10.25 -8.60
C ILE A 11 -7.60 -9.18 -7.87
N LYS A 12 -8.91 -9.43 -7.75
CA LYS A 12 -9.88 -8.49 -7.16
C LYS A 12 -10.57 -8.96 -5.89
N ASP A 13 -10.16 -10.12 -5.38
CA ASP A 13 -10.80 -10.74 -4.20
C ASP A 13 -9.83 -10.88 -3.02
N TYR A 14 -8.90 -9.93 -2.86
CA TYR A 14 -8.07 -9.92 -1.67
C TYR A 14 -8.89 -9.50 -0.46
N LYS A 15 -8.67 -10.16 0.67
CA LYS A 15 -9.34 -9.88 1.94
C LYS A 15 -8.29 -9.59 3.00
N LEU A 16 -8.49 -8.48 3.71
CA LEU A 16 -7.69 -8.15 4.89
C LEU A 16 -8.42 -8.69 6.10
N SER A 17 -7.77 -9.52 6.91
CA SER A 17 -8.35 -10.04 8.17
C SER A 17 -8.73 -8.91 9.14
N SER A 18 -8.04 -7.77 9.07
CA SER A 18 -8.32 -6.56 9.84
C SER A 18 -9.54 -5.77 9.34
N ILE A 19 -10.01 -5.99 8.11
CA ILE A 19 -11.16 -5.29 7.52
C ILE A 19 -12.13 -6.33 6.97
N ALA A 20 -13.06 -6.77 7.83
CA ALA A 20 -14.09 -7.73 7.47
C ALA A 20 -15.04 -7.17 6.40
N ASN A 21 -15.63 -8.07 5.61
CA ASN A 21 -16.65 -7.79 4.59
C ASN A 21 -16.23 -6.83 3.45
N LYS A 22 -14.93 -6.74 3.17
CA LYS A 22 -14.44 -5.98 2.02
C LYS A 22 -13.43 -6.77 1.20
N SER A 23 -13.72 -6.89 -0.09
CA SER A 23 -12.76 -7.37 -1.08
C SER A 23 -12.03 -6.18 -1.68
N PHE A 24 -10.74 -6.35 -1.91
CA PHE A 24 -9.83 -5.34 -2.42
C PHE A 24 -9.21 -5.81 -3.73
N SER A 25 -8.99 -4.87 -4.66
CA SER A 25 -8.13 -5.13 -5.82
C SER A 25 -6.67 -5.24 -5.41
N GLY A 26 -5.87 -5.92 -6.23
CA GLY A 26 -4.43 -6.03 -5.98
C GLY A 26 -3.77 -4.66 -5.85
N TYR A 27 -4.16 -3.69 -6.67
CA TYR A 27 -3.71 -2.30 -6.49
C TYR A 27 -4.13 -1.68 -5.16
N GLN A 28 -5.35 -1.95 -4.68
CA GLN A 28 -5.80 -1.44 -3.39
C GLN A 28 -5.03 -2.06 -2.22
N ILE A 29 -4.71 -3.36 -2.29
CA ILE A 29 -3.88 -4.01 -1.27
C ILE A 29 -2.45 -3.50 -1.31
N LEU A 30 -1.87 -3.35 -2.50
CA LEU A 30 -0.52 -2.80 -2.65
C LEU A 30 -0.44 -1.37 -2.08
N ALA A 31 -1.44 -0.53 -2.37
CA ALA A 31 -1.52 0.81 -1.79
C ALA A 31 -1.69 0.76 -0.26
N TYR A 32 -2.58 -0.09 0.25
CA TYR A 32 -2.78 -0.26 1.70
C TYR A 32 -1.50 -0.73 2.41
N TYR A 33 -0.81 -1.71 1.83
CA TYR A 33 0.45 -2.24 2.34
C TYR A 33 1.53 -1.15 2.34
N TYR A 34 1.68 -0.43 1.23
CA TYR A 34 2.64 0.66 1.11
C TYR A 34 2.42 1.75 2.18
N VAL A 35 1.17 2.21 2.35
CA VAL A 35 0.82 3.22 3.36
C VAL A 35 1.04 2.70 4.78
N SER A 36 0.66 1.45 5.06
CA SER A 36 0.85 0.84 6.37
C SER A 36 2.33 0.78 6.76
N TRP A 37 3.20 0.44 5.81
CA TRP A 37 4.65 0.44 6.00
C TRP A 37 5.22 1.84 6.13
N ALA A 38 4.75 2.81 5.34
CA ALA A 38 5.18 4.20 5.46
C ALA A 38 4.87 4.80 6.84
N ILE A 39 3.75 4.39 7.45
CA ILE A 39 3.37 4.80 8.81
C ILE A 39 4.18 4.04 9.88
N ALA A 40 4.31 2.72 9.74
CA ALA A 40 4.90 1.89 10.78
C ALA A 40 6.44 1.93 10.80
N ILE A 41 7.09 1.85 9.63
CA ILE A 41 8.54 1.73 9.48
C ILE A 41 9.00 2.46 8.20
N PRO A 42 9.02 3.81 8.19
CA PRO A 42 9.39 4.59 7.00
C PRO A 42 10.81 4.32 6.50
N GLU A 43 11.74 3.93 7.38
CA GLU A 43 13.13 3.62 7.00
C GLU A 43 13.25 2.37 6.12
N MET A 44 12.32 1.42 6.23
CA MET A 44 12.26 0.23 5.37
C MET A 44 11.46 0.46 4.08
N LEU A 45 10.83 1.63 3.91
CA LEU A 45 10.02 1.93 2.73
C LEU A 45 10.84 1.88 1.44
N SER A 46 12.06 2.43 1.46
CA SER A 46 12.98 2.41 0.32
C SER A 46 13.43 1.00 -0.07
N GLN A 47 13.32 0.03 0.84
CA GLN A 47 13.65 -1.37 0.57
C GLN A 47 12.51 -2.13 -0.12
N LEU A 48 11.28 -1.60 -0.11
CA LEU A 48 10.14 -2.23 -0.77
C LEU A 48 10.25 -2.17 -2.31
N GLN A 49 11.06 -1.26 -2.86
CA GLN A 49 11.22 -1.03 -4.30
C GLN A 49 9.88 -0.91 -5.05
N LEU A 50 8.85 -0.35 -4.38
CA LEU A 50 7.54 -0.13 -4.97
C LEU A 50 7.47 1.28 -5.58
N PRO A 51 6.91 1.46 -6.78
CA PRO A 51 6.87 2.75 -7.48
C PRO A 51 5.72 3.63 -6.97
N PHE A 52 5.56 3.79 -5.64
CA PHE A 52 4.48 4.57 -5.04
C PHE A 52 4.96 5.79 -4.24
N ASP A 53 6.27 6.05 -4.17
CA ASP A 53 6.84 7.17 -3.41
C ASP A 53 6.28 8.53 -3.84
N LYS A 54 6.09 8.74 -5.15
CA LYS A 54 5.59 10.01 -5.68
C LYS A 54 4.13 10.21 -5.31
N GLU A 55 3.31 9.18 -5.51
CA GLU A 55 1.89 9.15 -5.23
C GLU A 55 1.62 9.31 -3.74
N TYR A 56 2.40 8.64 -2.89
CA TYR A 56 2.31 8.77 -1.44
C TYR A 56 2.68 10.18 -0.97
N LYS A 57 3.73 10.77 -1.52
CA LYS A 57 4.14 12.14 -1.18
C LYS A 57 3.08 13.17 -1.60
N LEU A 58 2.48 12.99 -2.77
CA LEU A 58 1.37 13.82 -3.24
C LEU A 58 0.17 13.70 -2.29
N ALA A 59 -0.27 12.47 -1.99
CA ALA A 59 -1.38 12.21 -1.09
C ALA A 59 -1.14 12.78 0.31
N SER A 60 0.07 12.63 0.84
CA SER A 60 0.46 13.18 2.16
C SER A 60 0.43 14.71 2.16
N THR A 61 0.87 15.35 1.08
CA THR A 61 0.78 16.81 0.93
C THR A 61 -0.68 17.26 0.94
N MET A 62 -1.55 16.59 0.16
CA MET A 62 -2.98 16.92 0.12
C MET A 62 -3.68 16.68 1.46
N TYR A 63 -3.30 15.64 2.19
CA TYR A 63 -3.86 15.33 3.51
C TYR A 63 -3.50 16.39 4.56
N ASN A 64 -2.23 16.82 4.59
CA ASN A 64 -1.72 17.82 5.54
C ASN A 64 -2.12 19.27 5.18
N THR A 65 -2.71 19.49 4.01
CA THR A 65 -3.21 20.82 3.58
C THR A 65 -4.67 21.05 4.04
N LYS A 66 -5.29 20.07 4.72
CA LYS A 66 -6.58 20.22 5.41
C LYS A 66 -6.41 20.71 6.83
#